data_AF-A0A520AHS1-F1
#
_entry.id   AF-A0A520AHS1-F1
#
_cell.length_a   1.000
_cell.length_b   1.000
_cell.length_c   1.000
_cell.angle_alpha   90.00
_cell.angle_beta   90.00
_cell.angle_gamma   90.00
#
_symmetry.space_group_name_H-M   'P 1'
#
loop_
_entity.id
_entity.type
_entity.pdbx_description
1 polymer ?
#
loop_
_entity_poly.entity_id
_entity_poly.type
_entity_poly.pdbx_seq_one_letter_code
_entity_poly.pdbx_strand_id
1 'polypeptide(L)' 'MLFDPDGSELADLEAARIEAIAGARQLWAAAIVAGIDHSGQSFEITDESGQHLLTVPFHEALPASLRPVSN' A
#
# COMPACT_ATOMS: atom_id res chain seq x y z
N MET A 1 -12.15 11.65 -18.08
CA MET A 1 -11.69 10.75 -17.00
C MET A 1 -10.18 10.79 -17.05
N LEU A 2 -9.54 11.32 -16.01
CA LEU A 2 -8.10 11.27 -15.87
C LEU A 2 -7.80 9.83 -15.46
N PHE A 3 -7.41 8.99 -16.41
CA PHE A 3 -6.81 7.70 -16.10
C PHE A 3 -5.60 8.02 -15.24
N ASP A 4 -5.58 7.52 -14.01
CA ASP A 4 -4.35 7.51 -13.23
C ASP A 4 -3.43 6.51 -13.94
N PRO A 5 -2.35 6.97 -14.59
CA PRO A 5 -1.48 6.07 -15.35
C PRO A 5 -0.77 5.05 -14.46
N ASP A 6 -0.77 5.26 -13.13
CA ASP A 6 -0.26 4.34 -12.12
C ASP A 6 -1.34 3.40 -11.54
N GLY A 7 -2.59 3.50 -12.00
CA GLY A 7 -3.67 2.61 -11.58
C GLY A 7 -3.71 1.31 -12.39
N SER A 8 -3.34 0.19 -11.77
CA SER A 8 -3.43 -1.15 -12.39
C SER A 8 -4.83 -1.76 -12.21
N GLU A 9 -5.46 -2.15 -13.31
CA GLU A 9 -6.65 -3.01 -13.28
C GLU A 9 -6.23 -4.43 -12.90
N LEU A 10 -6.59 -4.86 -11.68
CA LEU A 10 -6.20 -6.15 -11.13
C LEU A 10 -7.38 -7.10 -11.08
N ALA A 11 -7.13 -8.36 -11.45
CA ALA A 11 -8.17 -9.36 -11.66
C ALA A 11 -8.98 -9.69 -10.40
N ASP A 12 -8.36 -9.55 -9.22
CA ASP A 12 -9.01 -9.77 -7.94
C ASP A 12 -8.42 -8.87 -6.84
N LEU A 13 -9.15 -8.79 -5.72
CA LEU A 13 -8.76 -8.00 -4.55
C LEU A 13 -7.43 -8.47 -3.93
N GLU A 14 -7.11 -9.77 -4.07
CA GLU A 14 -5.86 -10.32 -3.53
C GLU A 14 -4.65 -9.89 -4.37
N ALA A 15 -4.77 -9.86 -5.70
CA ALA A 15 -3.78 -9.30 -6.60
C ALA A 15 -3.59 -7.80 -6.35
N ALA A 16 -4.68 -7.06 -6.17
CA ALA A 16 -4.65 -5.66 -5.73
C ALA A 16 -3.87 -5.47 -4.43
N ARG A 17 -4.11 -6.34 -3.45
CA ARG A 17 -3.38 -6.32 -2.18
C ARG A 17 -1.90 -6.67 -2.35
N ILE A 18 -1.57 -7.67 -3.16
CA ILE A 18 -0.17 -8.09 -3.40
C ILE A 18 0.61 -6.96 -4.08
N GLU A 19 0.03 -6.30 -5.09
CA GLU A 19 0.66 -5.18 -5.78
C GLU A 19 0.82 -3.98 -4.86
N ALA A 20 -0.21 -3.62 -4.10
CA ALA A 20 -0.14 -2.56 -3.09
C ALA A 20 0.99 -2.83 -2.08
N ILE A 21 1.13 -4.08 -1.59
CA ILE A 21 2.22 -4.46 -0.69
C ILE A 21 3.58 -4.36 -1.38
N ALA A 22 3.69 -4.75 -2.65
CA ALA A 22 4.94 -4.67 -3.40
C ALA A 22 5.39 -3.21 -3.60
N GLY A 23 4.48 -2.31 -3.99
CA GLY A 23 4.73 -0.87 -4.09
C GLY A 23 5.07 -0.25 -2.73
N ALA A 24 4.30 -0.58 -1.69
CA ALA A 24 4.57 -0.17 -0.31
C ALA A 24 5.99 -0.53 0.14
N ARG A 25 6.49 -1.73 -0.19
CA ARG A 25 7.86 -2.15 0.13
C ARG A 25 8.92 -1.31 -0.56
N GLN A 26 8.72 -0.96 -1.83
CA GLN A 26 9.64 -0.11 -2.56
C GLN A 26 9.70 1.29 -1.95
N LEU A 27 8.54 1.85 -1.60
CA LEU A 27 8.46 3.14 -0.91
C LEU A 27 9.11 3.09 0.48
N TRP A 28 8.91 2.01 1.24
CA TRP A 28 9.60 1.83 2.52
C TRP A 28 11.12 1.76 2.38
N ALA A 29 11.62 1.07 1.35
CA ALA A 29 13.06 1.02 1.10
C ALA A 29 13.63 2.44 0.88
N ALA A 30 12.94 3.26 0.09
CA ALA A 30 13.32 4.65 -0.12
C ALA A 30 13.19 5.50 1.15
N ALA A 31 12.10 5.31 1.91
CA ALA A 31 11.80 6.06 3.12
C ALA A 31 12.78 5.76 4.26
N ILE A 32 13.16 4.50 4.44
CA ILE A 32 14.19 4.09 5.41
C ILE A 32 15.52 4.75 5.08
N VAL A 33 15.91 4.79 3.80
CA VAL A 33 17.13 5.47 3.35
C VAL A 33 17.05 6.98 3.59
N ALA A 34 15.89 7.59 3.39
CA ALA A 34 15.66 9.01 3.60
C ALA A 34 15.41 9.40 5.07
N GLY A 35 15.19 8.44 5.97
CA GLY A 35 14.79 8.68 7.35
C GLY A 35 13.37 9.24 7.49
N ILE A 36 12.48 8.95 6.53
CA ILE A 36 11.09 9.39 6.51
C ILE A 36 10.21 8.29 7.09
N ASP A 37 9.28 8.66 7.97
CA ASP A 37 8.28 7.74 8.50
C ASP A 37 6.97 7.80 7.70
N HIS A 38 6.63 6.68 7.06
CA HIS A 38 5.35 6.49 6.36
C HIS A 38 4.37 5.61 7.15
N SER A 39 4.62 5.36 8.45
CA SER A 39 3.78 4.49 9.29
C SER A 39 2.32 4.93 9.35
N GLY A 40 2.04 6.24 9.23
CA GLY A 40 0.70 6.82 9.20
C GLY A 40 -0.01 6.78 7.84
N GLN A 41 0.63 6.26 6.79
CA GLN A 41 0.03 6.19 5.45
C GLN A 41 -0.59 4.83 5.15
N SER A 42 -1.50 4.80 4.19
CA SER A 42 -2.21 3.60 3.75
C SER A 42 -2.53 3.69 2.26
N PHE A 43 -2.56 2.53 1.61
CA PHE A 43 -3.13 2.37 0.29
C PHE A 43 -4.62 2.09 0.41
N GLU A 44 -5.43 2.81 -0.37
CA GLU A 44 -6.84 2.52 -0.53
C GLU A 44 -7.04 1.78 -1.85
N ILE A 45 -7.70 0.63 -1.79
CA ILE A 45 -8.12 -0.15 -2.94
C ILE A 45 -9.62 0.07 -3.11
N THR A 46 -10.00 0.60 -4.27
CA THR A 46 -11.38 0.86 -4.67
C THR A 46 -11.76 -0.02 -5.86
N ASP A 47 -13.04 -0.33 -6.01
CA ASP A 47 -13.55 -0.93 -7.24
C ASP A 47 -13.68 0.10 -8.38
N GLU A 48 -14.09 -0.37 -9.56
CA GLU A 48 -14.31 0.45 -10.76
C GLU A 48 -15.38 1.54 -10.57
N SER A 49 -16.28 1.38 -9.61
CA SER A 49 -17.30 2.37 -9.26
C SER A 49 -16.78 3.44 -8.28
N GLY A 50 -15.53 3.32 -7.83
CA GLY A 50 -14.91 4.16 -6.81
C GLY A 50 -15.31 3.75 -5.39
N GLN A 51 -15.92 2.58 -5.20
CA GLN A 51 -16.28 2.09 -3.88
C GLN A 51 -15.05 1.51 -3.19
N HIS A 52 -14.74 2.03 -2.01
CA HIS A 52 -13.65 1.53 -1.18
C HIS A 52 -13.91 0.07 -0.76
N LEU A 53 -13.00 -0.82 -1.18
CA LEU A 53 -13.02 -2.24 -0.88
C LEU A 53 -12.10 -2.59 0.29
N LEU A 54 -10.89 -2.02 0.31
CA LEU A 54 -9.86 -2.41 1.28
C LEU A 54 -8.87 -1.28 1.52
N THR A 55 -8.49 -1.09 2.79
CA THR A 55 -7.35 -0.25 3.15
C THR A 55 -6.18 -1.15 3.54
N VAL A 56 -5.05 -1.01 2.84
CA VAL A 56 -3.79 -1.71 3.13
C VAL A 56 -2.85 -0.70 3.77
N PRO A 57 -2.66 -0.72 5.10
CA PRO A 57 -1.82 0.25 5.75
C PRO A 57 -0.33 0.00 5.44
N PHE A 58 0.47 1.06 5.29
CA PHE A 58 1.86 0.95 4.79
C PHE A 58 2.72 0.00 5.63
N HIS A 59 2.53 -0.02 6.95
CA HIS A 59 3.27 -0.89 7.86
C HIS A 59 3.02 -2.39 7.64
N GLU A 60 1.96 -2.78 6.93
CA GLU A 60 1.69 -4.17 6.58
C GLU A 60 2.77 -4.75 5.65
N ALA A 61 3.39 -3.88 4.84
CA ALA A 61 4.50 -4.19 3.95
C ALA A 61 5.82 -4.50 4.70
N LEU A 62 5.93 -4.05 5.95
CA LEU A 62 7.07 -4.35 6.82
C LEU A 62 7.00 -5.80 7.33
N PRO A 63 8.15 -6.49 7.41
CA PRO A 63 8.23 -7.79 8.07
C PRO A 63 7.80 -7.66 9.55
N ALA A 64 7.25 -8.73 10.11
CA ALA A 64 6.71 -8.73 11.48
C ALA A 64 7.70 -8.23 12.55
N SER A 65 9.01 -8.39 12.30
CA SER A 65 10.09 -7.92 13.17
C SER A 65 10.27 -6.38 13.19
N LEU A 66 9.75 -5.67 12.19
CA LEU A 66 9.85 -4.22 12.04
C LEU A 66 8.51 -3.50 12.17
N ARG A 67 7.42 -4.25 12.42
CA ARG A 67 6.11 -3.64 12.66
C ARG A 67 6.17 -2.91 14.00
N PRO A 68 5.71 -1.64 14.06
CA PRO A 68 5.62 -0.94 15.33
C PRO A 68 4.70 -1.75 16.24
N VAL A 69 5.21 -2.17 17.39
CA VAL A 69 4.41 -2.85 18.40
C VAL A 69 3.47 -1.78 18.94
N SER A 70 2.18 -1.86 18.60
CA SER A 70 1.17 -1.05 19.28
C SER A 70 1.18 -1.47 20.75
N ASN A 71 1.72 -0.61 21.61
CA ASN A 71 1.64 -0.72 23.07
C ASN A 71 0.57 0.22 23.60
#